data_AF-A0A1J5D556-F1
#
_entry.id   AF-A0A1J5D556-F1
#
_cell.length_a   1.000
_cell.length_b   1.000
_cell.length_c   1.000
_cell.angle_alpha   90.00
_cell.angle_beta   90.00
_cell.angle_gamma   90.00
#
_symmetry.space_group_name_H-M   'P 1'
#
loop_
_entity.id
_entity.type
_entity.pdbx_description
1 polymer ?
#
loop_
_entity_poly.entity_id
_entity_poly.type
_entity_poly.pdbx_seq_one_letter_code
_entity_poly.pdbx_strand_id
1 'polypeptide(L)'
;MAQTCYTTLNQALKRIYNNKAELLLVLDYPNIPLHNNLSEGDIREYVKRRKISGSTRSDLGRKCRDTFASLKKTCRKLAISFWDFLMDRISRKNEIPWLSEVMFQQMEAPDTS
;
A
#
# COMPACT_ATOMS: atom_id res chain seq x y z
N MET A 1 -25.27 2.49 -25.84
CA MET A 1 -23.85 2.15 -25.62
C MET A 1 -23.27 1.80 -26.98
N ALA A 2 -22.23 2.49 -27.45
CA ALA A 2 -21.65 2.21 -28.76
C ALA A 2 -21.10 0.77 -28.78
N GLN A 3 -21.65 -0.08 -29.64
CA GLN A 3 -21.27 -1.48 -29.74
C GLN A 3 -20.41 -1.66 -31.00
N THR A 4 -19.18 -2.11 -30.79
CA THR A 4 -18.23 -2.37 -31.86
C THR A 4 -18.20 -3.86 -32.19
N CYS A 5 -17.63 -4.24 -33.34
CA CYS A 5 -17.36 -5.64 -33.67
C CYS A 5 -16.24 -6.27 -32.82
N TYR A 6 -15.54 -5.48 -31.99
CA TYR A 6 -14.45 -5.95 -31.14
C TYR A 6 -14.95 -6.26 -29.72
N THR A 7 -14.99 -7.54 -29.37
CA THR A 7 -15.43 -8.02 -28.06
C THR A 7 -14.60 -7.49 -26.90
N THR A 8 -13.27 -7.41 -27.05
CA THR A 8 -12.36 -6.86 -26.03
C THR A 8 -12.62 -5.38 -25.78
N LEU A 9 -12.86 -4.60 -26.83
CA LEU A 9 -13.18 -3.17 -26.72
C LEU A 9 -14.53 -2.96 -26.02
N ASN A 10 -15.55 -3.74 -26.38
CA ASN A 10 -16.86 -3.68 -25.72
C ASN A 10 -16.76 -4.01 -24.23
N GLN A 11 -15.93 -4.99 -23.84
CA GLN A 11 -15.67 -5.33 -22.44
C GLN A 11 -14.95 -4.20 -21.70
N ALA A 12 -13.94 -3.58 -22.32
CA ALA A 12 -13.24 -2.43 -21.74
C ALA A 12 -14.18 -1.25 -21.53
N LEU A 13 -15.01 -0.92 -22.54
CA LEU A 13 -16.02 0.14 -22.45
C LEU A 13 -17.03 -0.15 -21.34
N LYS A 14 -17.53 -1.38 -21.22
CA LYS A 14 -18.43 -1.79 -20.14
C LYS A 14 -17.81 -1.58 -18.77
N ARG A 15 -16.54 -1.93 -18.61
CA ARG A 15 -15.81 -1.74 -17.35
C ARG A 15 -15.60 -0.27 -17.02
N ILE A 16 -15.25 0.57 -17.99
CA ILE A 16 -15.12 2.03 -17.81
C ILE A 16 -16.47 2.63 -17.40
N TYR A 17 -17.55 2.27 -18.08
CA TYR A 17 -18.89 2.76 -17.74
C TYR A 17 -19.33 2.36 -16.34
N ASN A 18 -19.08 1.12 -15.94
CA ASN A 18 -19.40 0.64 -14.59
C ASN A 18 -18.60 1.38 -13.50
N ASN A 19 -17.36 1.77 -13.81
CA ASN A 19 -16.48 2.46 -12.87
C ASN A 19 -16.53 4.00 -12.99
N LYS A 20 -17.48 4.56 -13.77
CA LYS A 20 -17.54 5.99 -14.06
C LYS A 20 -17.58 6.86 -12.80
N ALA A 21 -18.34 6.45 -11.78
CA ALA A 21 -18.44 7.20 -10.53
C ALA A 21 -17.09 7.27 -9.79
N GLU A 22 -16.38 6.15 -9.67
CA GLU A 22 -15.05 6.09 -9.04
C GLU A 22 -14.00 6.86 -9.84
N LEU A 23 -14.04 6.80 -11.18
CA LEU A 23 -13.11 7.51 -12.06
C LEU A 23 -13.29 9.04 -12.01
N LEU A 24 -14.49 9.52 -11.68
CA LEU A 24 -14.80 10.95 -11.60
C LEU A 24 -14.68 11.52 -10.18
N LEU A 25 -14.40 10.69 -9.17
CA LEU A 25 -14.27 11.10 -7.76
C LEU A 25 -13.16 12.15 -7.54
N VAL A 26 -12.17 12.17 -8.43
CA VAL A 26 -11.10 13.18 -8.47
C VAL A 26 -11.62 14.60 -8.68
N LEU A 27 -12.79 14.78 -9.31
CA LEU A 27 -13.39 16.10 -9.54
C LEU A 27 -13.93 16.69 -8.25
N ASP A 28 -14.44 15.82 -7.35
CA ASP A 28 -14.90 16.21 -6.02
C ASP A 28 -13.73 16.37 -5.03
N TYR A 29 -12.63 15.62 -5.25
CA TYR A 29 -11.44 15.61 -4.40
C TYR A 29 -10.15 15.83 -5.22
N PRO A 30 -9.88 17.06 -5.69
CA PRO A 30 -8.76 17.35 -6.59
C PRO A 30 -7.39 17.11 -5.97
N ASN A 31 -7.30 17.01 -4.64
CA ASN A 31 -6.06 16.70 -3.92
C ASN A 31 -5.67 15.22 -4.01
N ILE A 32 -6.57 14.33 -4.46
CA ILE A 32 -6.28 12.91 -4.63
C ILE A 32 -5.62 12.70 -6.00
N PRO A 33 -4.46 12.03 -6.08
CA PRO A 33 -3.82 11.77 -7.36
C PRO A 33 -4.72 10.94 -8.29
N LEU A 34 -4.85 11.36 -9.55
CA LEU A 34 -5.57 10.63 -10.61
C LEU A 34 -4.92 9.27 -10.93
N HIS A 35 -3.66 9.09 -10.53
CA HIS A 35 -2.91 7.85 -10.76
C HIS A 35 -2.93 6.94 -9.53
N ASN A 36 -2.95 5.64 -9.78
CA ASN A 36 -2.83 4.60 -8.77
C ASN A 36 -1.35 4.22 -8.49
N ASN A 37 -0.37 5.03 -8.93
CA ASN A 37 1.07 4.70 -8.88
C ASN A 37 1.53 4.18 -7.51
N LEU A 38 1.07 4.80 -6.42
CA LEU A 38 1.40 4.39 -5.05
C LEU A 38 0.86 2.99 -4.75
N SER A 39 -0.40 2.74 -5.08
CA SER A 39 -1.05 1.44 -4.94
C SER A 39 -0.38 0.35 -5.80
N GLU A 40 0.01 0.69 -7.03
CA GLU A 40 0.75 -0.23 -7.90
C GLU A 40 2.13 -0.55 -7.35
N GLY A 41 2.86 0.45 -6.85
CA GLY A 41 4.16 0.26 -6.21
C GLY A 41 4.07 -0.70 -5.03
N ASP A 42 3.05 -0.51 -4.20
CA ASP A 42 2.78 -1.33 -3.02
C ASP A 42 2.50 -2.80 -3.36
N ILE A 43 1.71 -3.05 -4.41
CA ILE A 43 1.41 -4.42 -4.88
C ILE A 43 2.61 -5.04 -5.60
N ARG A 44 3.41 -4.23 -6.31
CA ARG A 44 4.55 -4.71 -7.10
C ARG A 44 5.62 -5.35 -6.23
N GLU A 45 5.88 -4.81 -5.03
CA GLU A 45 6.80 -5.43 -4.06
C GLU A 45 6.32 -6.83 -3.67
N TYR A 46 5.02 -6.97 -3.37
CA TYR A 46 4.39 -8.25 -3.05
C TYR A 46 4.49 -9.27 -4.20
N VAL A 47 4.14 -8.87 -5.41
CA VAL A 47 4.17 -9.73 -6.61
C VAL A 47 5.60 -10.18 -6.93
N LYS A 48 6.58 -9.27 -6.88
CA LYS A 48 8.00 -9.61 -7.07
C LYS A 48 8.47 -10.62 -6.02
N ARG A 49 8.13 -10.39 -4.75
CA ARG A 49 8.54 -11.28 -3.66
C ARG A 49 7.93 -12.67 -3.81
N ARG A 50 6.63 -12.77 -4.15
CA ARG A 50 5.97 -14.05 -4.46
C ARG A 50 6.61 -14.78 -5.64
N LYS A 51 7.02 -14.05 -6.69
CA LYS A 51 7.69 -14.64 -7.85
C LYS A 51 9.05 -15.26 -7.49
N ILE A 52 9.79 -14.64 -6.57
CA ILE A 52 11.11 -15.10 -6.14
C ILE A 52 11.01 -16.21 -5.07
N SER A 53 10.17 -16.03 -4.05
CA SER A 53 10.12 -16.92 -2.88
C SER A 53 9.01 -17.98 -2.93
N GLY A 54 8.20 -18.01 -3.99
CA GLY A 54 6.96 -18.77 -4.02
C GLY A 54 5.90 -18.24 -3.05
N SER A 55 4.79 -18.96 -2.94
CA SER A 55 3.76 -18.70 -1.92
C SER A 55 4.14 -19.34 -0.59
N THR A 56 3.71 -18.74 0.52
CA THR A 56 3.72 -19.41 1.83
C THR A 56 2.79 -20.62 1.78
N ARG A 57 3.31 -21.79 2.19
CA ARG A 57 2.60 -23.08 2.23
C ARG A 57 1.67 -23.22 3.44
N SER A 58 1.80 -22.34 4.44
CA SER A 58 0.96 -22.29 5.64
C SER A 58 0.43 -20.89 5.91
N ASP A 59 -0.73 -20.81 6.57
CA ASP A 59 -1.34 -19.53 6.94
C ASP A 59 -0.53 -18.79 8.00
N LEU A 60 0.13 -19.52 8.91
CA LEU A 60 1.05 -18.92 9.87
C LEU A 60 2.22 -18.23 9.17
N GLY A 61 2.82 -18.88 8.17
CA GLY A 61 3.90 -18.27 7.38
C GLY A 61 3.43 -17.03 6.61
N ARG A 62 2.20 -17.08 6.07
CA ARG A 62 1.58 -15.93 5.39
C ARG A 62 1.40 -14.76 6.34
N LYS A 63 0.81 -15.01 7.52
CA LYS A 63 0.59 -14.01 8.56
C LYS A 63 1.92 -13.39 9.03
N CYS A 64 2.94 -14.20 9.34
CA CYS A 64 4.26 -13.70 9.70
C CYS A 64 4.83 -12.78 8.62
N ARG A 65 4.84 -13.24 7.35
CA ARG A 65 5.37 -12.45 6.24
C ARG A 65 4.65 -11.12 6.08
N ASP A 66 3.32 -11.13 6.14
CA ASP A 66 2.50 -9.93 5.92
C ASP A 66 2.64 -8.94 7.10
N THR A 67 2.76 -9.43 8.34
CA THR A 67 3.11 -8.62 9.52
C THR A 67 4.49 -7.98 9.38
N PHE A 68 5.54 -8.75 9.04
CA PHE A 68 6.88 -8.18 8.90
C PHE A 68 6.99 -7.22 7.70
N ALA A 69 6.28 -7.50 6.60
CA ALA A 69 6.24 -6.61 5.44
C ALA A 69 5.57 -5.27 5.77
N SER A 70 4.43 -5.30 6.47
CA SER A 70 3.75 -4.08 6.92
C SER A 70 4.62 -3.29 7.88
N LEU A 71 5.21 -3.92 8.91
CA LEU A 71 6.12 -3.24 9.85
C LEU A 71 7.31 -2.57 9.14
N LYS A 72 8.01 -3.29 8.26
CA LYS A 72 9.14 -2.75 7.50
C LYS A 72 8.74 -1.54 6.67
N LYS A 73 7.57 -1.61 6.03
CA LYS A 73 7.06 -0.53 5.18
C LYS A 73 6.69 0.70 6.01
N THR A 74 6.02 0.52 7.15
CA THR A 74 5.70 1.63 8.06
C THR A 74 6.97 2.28 8.60
N CYS A 75 7.96 1.48 9.03
CA CYS A 75 9.26 2.01 9.46
C CYS A 75 9.91 2.87 8.36
N ARG A 76 9.92 2.38 7.11
CA ARG A 76 10.46 3.13 5.96
C ARG A 76 9.72 4.45 5.72
N LYS A 77 8.38 4.47 5.81
CA LYS A 77 7.58 5.69 5.65
C LYS A 77 7.88 6.74 6.72
N LEU A 78 8.15 6.30 7.94
CA LEU A 78 8.46 7.15 9.09
C LEU A 78 9.96 7.50 9.19
N ALA A 79 10.78 7.11 8.21
CA ALA A 79 12.24 7.22 8.25
C ALA A 79 12.90 6.53 9.48
N ILE A 80 12.26 5.49 10.02
CA ILE A 80 12.77 4.66 11.11
C ILE A 80 13.46 3.42 10.53
N SER A 81 14.62 3.07 11.08
CA SER A 81 15.29 1.80 10.78
C SER A 81 14.46 0.62 11.30
N PHE A 82 14.01 -0.24 10.38
CA PHE A 82 13.26 -1.45 10.74
C PHE A 82 14.05 -2.37 11.68
N TRP A 83 15.37 -2.46 11.50
CA TRP A 83 16.19 -3.33 12.34
C TRP A 83 16.33 -2.81 13.76
N ASP A 84 16.51 -1.50 13.92
CA ASP A 84 16.59 -0.87 15.24
C ASP A 84 15.25 -0.97 15.96
N PHE A 85 14.13 -0.73 15.26
CA PHE A 85 12.79 -0.95 15.81
C PHE A 85 12.56 -2.39 16.25
N LEU A 86 12.97 -3.36 15.43
CA LEU A 86 12.80 -4.77 15.78
C LEU A 86 13.66 -5.17 17.00
N MET A 87 14.91 -4.73 17.04
CA MET A 87 15.82 -5.01 18.16
C MET A 87 15.36 -4.33 19.45
N ASP A 88 14.88 -3.09 19.37
CA ASP A 88 14.29 -2.40 20.51
C ASP A 88 13.14 -3.20 21.15
N ARG A 89 12.24 -3.74 20.32
CA ARG A 89 11.10 -4.56 20.78
C ARG A 89 11.52 -5.92 21.32
N ILE A 90 12.50 -6.58 20.69
CA ILE A 90 13.02 -7.87 21.16
C ILE A 90 13.78 -7.71 22.49
N SER A 91 14.62 -6.69 22.58
CA SER A 91 15.41 -6.37 23.78
C SER A 91 14.59 -5.67 24.87
N ARG A 92 13.31 -5.35 24.62
CA ARG A 92 12.39 -4.65 25.54
C ARG A 92 12.93 -3.32 26.03
N LYS A 93 13.73 -2.64 25.21
CA LYS A 93 14.27 -1.32 25.52
C LYS A 93 13.17 -0.25 25.49
N ASN A 94 12.23 -0.38 24.55
CA ASN A 94 11.11 0.55 24.34
C ASN A 94 11.57 2.02 24.17
N GLU A 95 12.75 2.23 23.61
CA GLU A 95 13.33 3.55 23.31
C GLU A 95 12.68 4.16 22.07
N ILE A 96 12.29 3.34 21.09
CA ILE A 96 11.58 3.79 19.90
C ILE A 96 10.06 3.81 20.20
N PRO A 97 9.35 4.94 20.03
CA PRO A 97 7.90 5.01 20.23
C PRO A 97 7.14 4.02 19.34
N TRP A 98 5.87 3.77 19.63
CA TRP A 98 5.07 2.93 18.76
C TRP A 98 4.92 3.60 17.39
N LEU A 99 5.00 2.80 16.31
CA LEU A 99 4.89 3.34 14.95
C LEU A 99 3.60 4.14 14.76
N SER A 100 2.50 3.75 15.44
CA SER A 100 1.24 4.50 15.44
C SER A 100 1.38 5.88 16.08
N GLU A 101 2.11 6.01 17.19
CA GLU A 101 2.30 7.30 17.87
C GLU A 101 3.11 8.25 16.98
N VAL A 102 4.18 7.75 16.36
CA VAL A 102 4.99 8.52 15.42
C VAL A 102 4.17 8.94 14.19
N MET A 103 3.30 8.05 13.68
CA MET A 103 2.38 8.40 12.60
C MET A 103 1.45 9.55 12.97
N PHE A 104 0.85 9.51 14.16
CA PHE A 104 -0.03 10.59 14.62
C PHE A 104 0.72 11.91 14.77
N GLN A 105 1.93 11.89 15.34
CA GLN A 105 2.77 13.08 15.46
C GLN A 105 3.13 13.69 14.10
N GLN A 106 3.45 12.86 13.11
CA GLN A 106 3.75 13.34 11.75
C GLN A 106 2.51 13.84 11.00
N MET A 107 1.32 13.35 11.33
CA MET A 107 0.07 13.88 10.76
C MET A 107 -0.33 15.23 11.38
N GLU A 108 0.03 15.48 12.64
CA GLU A 108 -0.26 16.74 13.34
C GLU A 108 0.75 17.86 13.02
N ALA A 109 1.95 17.51 12.56
CA ALA A 109 2.91 18.48 12.01
C ALA A 109 2.57 18.74 10.54
N PRO A 110 1.98 19.90 10.16
CA PRO A 110 1.69 20.18 8.76
C PRO A 110 3.01 20.25 7.97
N ASP A 111 3.00 19.67 6.77
CA ASP A 111 4.12 19.68 5.81
C ASP A 111 4.65 21.12 5.63
N THR A 112 5.75 21.46 6.30
CA THR A 112 6.60 22.60 5.92
C THR A 112 7.52 22.14 4.79
N SER A 113 7.01 22.09 3.56
CA SER A 113 7.81 22.06 2.32
C SER A 113 6.96 22.48 1.12
#